data_AF-A0A2D8M402-F1
#
_entry.id   AF-A0A2D8M402-F1
#
_cell.length_a   1.000
_cell.length_b   1.000
_cell.length_c   1.000
_cell.angle_alpha   90.00
_cell.angle_beta   90.00
_cell.angle_gamma   90.00
#
_symmetry.space_group_name_H-M   'P 1'
#
loop_
_entity.id
_entity.type
_entity.pdbx_description
1 polymer ?
#
loop_
_entity_poly.entity_id
_entity_poly.type
_entity_poly.pdbx_seq_one_letter_code
_entity_poly.pdbx_strand_id
1 'polypeptide(L)'
;MAGSRVLQAILLVTLMFLTPISGCFGENESEVIRENDVVVTPAILSGGVFQGVTISADKDMSAFIPYLIQNEETGFVQNSTVVDLNAGDSVLLQILAPPRTDTAVILVGEYGRENWPVRTIDESWRSWYARDGFAMDDNPGVSRVAGVNESIDTVTQSNLSGGPVTAVTVPIQRQMAAAYAEADGGRHSMGLVDGRTVFNYINVMSDDTPDPTDAIDGAVGYLDRWAGQGNAAYEDAAQYLIQTLENFGLEVITQRFVYDSLMTGAQNPEAYNICGYRFGSVNPDKWMVFGAHFDIAPPVNGGMLDPHLFGRTYGTRVGAYDNTAGTSMVLSVAEAMASYETRNTMVFCLWSGEEGGKRGSDFWTDYWVKEDNPEVEVTNYVNLDMAGVNWPGGGGAPCGNGHGGGEGGCDPQPEIDPDGYPKDEEVWPMRVYIGPSLDHDVMNQPEMVGLAMWIGSDAIGVEEQMSPLLGAGYDAETWKVDDWLAKDRPEIIVYEDTTARSDHATFQDNLGTVTMGFGGLVDGYWCYHQTCDTIDEMVDWMDTTGKDYGEERSGTSNLVDALDTITWWATYSFFHLDEQPIRNAYL
;
A
#
# COMPACT_ATOMS: atom_id res chain seq x y z
N MET A 1 -16.81 -83.67 37.73
CA MET A 1 -16.07 -82.98 36.65
C MET A 1 -17.01 -82.58 35.50
N ALA A 2 -17.91 -81.62 35.73
CA ALA A 2 -18.87 -81.16 34.70
C ALA A 2 -18.93 -79.61 34.51
N GLY A 3 -18.41 -78.83 35.47
CA GLY A 3 -18.49 -77.36 35.41
C GLY A 3 -17.43 -76.65 34.56
N SER A 4 -16.26 -77.28 34.31
CA SER A 4 -15.15 -76.62 33.60
C SER A 4 -15.39 -76.49 32.08
N ARG A 5 -16.12 -77.42 31.47
CA ARG A 5 -16.38 -77.41 30.02
C ARG A 5 -17.45 -76.40 29.63
N VAL A 6 -18.43 -76.16 30.50
CA VAL A 6 -19.49 -75.17 30.27
C VAL A 6 -18.92 -73.75 30.33
N LEU A 7 -18.02 -73.48 31.29
CA LEU A 7 -17.36 -72.18 31.39
C LEU A 7 -16.47 -71.88 30.18
N GLN A 8 -15.74 -72.89 29.69
CA GLN A 8 -14.92 -72.77 28.47
C GLN A 8 -15.77 -72.54 27.22
N ALA A 9 -16.92 -73.23 27.10
CA ALA A 9 -17.84 -73.02 25.99
C ALA A 9 -18.47 -71.62 26.01
N ILE A 10 -18.86 -71.12 27.17
CA ILE A 10 -19.39 -69.76 27.32
C ILE A 10 -18.31 -68.74 26.96
N LEU A 11 -17.07 -68.90 27.44
CA LEU A 11 -15.96 -67.99 27.12
C LEU A 11 -15.66 -67.93 25.62
N LEU A 12 -15.63 -69.08 24.94
CA LEU A 12 -15.40 -69.17 23.49
C LEU A 12 -16.54 -68.55 22.67
N VAL A 13 -17.79 -68.75 23.11
CA VAL A 13 -18.95 -68.14 22.47
C VAL A 13 -18.93 -66.62 22.65
N THR A 14 -18.62 -66.11 23.85
CA THR A 14 -18.49 -64.67 24.10
C THR A 14 -17.35 -64.04 23.27
N LEU A 15 -16.21 -64.72 23.14
CA LEU A 15 -15.10 -64.29 22.28
C LEU A 15 -15.51 -64.23 20.80
N MET A 16 -16.24 -65.23 20.30
CA MET A 16 -16.72 -65.24 18.92
C MET A 16 -17.76 -64.14 18.66
N PHE A 17 -18.60 -63.79 19.64
CA PHE A 17 -19.54 -62.67 19.53
C PHE A 17 -18.91 -61.28 19.68
N LEU A 18 -17.69 -61.17 20.23
CA LEU A 18 -16.96 -59.89 20.34
C LEU A 18 -16.17 -59.55 19.06
N THR A 19 -15.80 -60.54 18.25
CA THR A 19 -15.03 -60.32 16.99
C THR A 19 -15.72 -59.46 15.90
N PRO A 20 -17.07 -59.46 15.74
CA PRO A 20 -17.73 -58.56 14.78
C PRO A 20 -17.86 -57.11 15.29
N ILE A 21 -17.67 -56.87 16.60
CA ILE A 21 -17.82 -55.54 17.20
C ILE A 21 -16.54 -54.71 17.05
N SER A 22 -15.38 -55.38 16.96
CA SER A 22 -14.08 -54.72 16.68
C SER A 22 -13.91 -54.24 15.23
N GLY A 23 -14.78 -54.66 14.30
CA GLY A 23 -14.71 -54.27 12.88
C GLY A 23 -15.56 -53.06 12.49
N CYS A 24 -16.29 -52.44 13.42
CA CYS A 24 -17.24 -51.36 13.13
C CYS A 24 -17.00 -50.08 13.97
N PHE A 25 -15.83 -49.99 14.63
CA PHE A 25 -15.47 -48.89 15.53
C PHE A 25 -14.20 -48.12 15.12
N GLY A 26 -13.69 -48.31 13.89
CA GLY A 26 -12.42 -47.71 13.45
C GLY A 26 -12.35 -47.24 11.99
N GLU A 27 -13.46 -47.17 11.26
CA GLU A 27 -13.46 -46.76 9.83
C GLU A 27 -14.27 -45.48 9.56
N ASN A 28 -14.27 -44.52 10.49
CA ASN A 28 -14.89 -43.20 10.26
C ASN A 28 -14.29 -42.09 11.15
N GLU A 29 -13.02 -42.22 11.55
CA GLU A 29 -12.28 -41.01 11.92
C GLU A 29 -11.78 -40.43 10.59
N SER A 30 -12.30 -39.25 10.21
CA SER A 30 -11.72 -38.45 9.15
C SER A 30 -10.22 -38.33 9.43
N GLU A 31 -9.40 -38.70 8.45
CA GLU A 31 -7.95 -38.65 8.62
C GLU A 31 -7.53 -37.18 8.68
N VAL A 32 -7.32 -36.67 9.88
CA VAL A 32 -6.93 -35.26 10.09
C VAL A 32 -5.54 -35.05 9.49
N ILE A 33 -5.45 -34.20 8.46
CA ILE A 33 -4.19 -33.74 7.87
C ILE A 33 -3.40 -32.94 8.90
N ARG A 34 -2.12 -33.26 9.10
CA ARG A 34 -1.24 -32.60 10.08
C ARG A 34 -0.17 -31.78 9.36
N GLU A 35 0.45 -30.87 10.09
CA GLU A 35 1.54 -30.03 9.56
C GLU A 35 2.69 -30.87 8.97
N ASN A 36 3.04 -31.98 9.61
CA ASN A 36 4.10 -32.89 9.15
C ASN A 36 3.74 -33.68 7.88
N ASP A 37 2.48 -33.65 7.43
CA ASP A 37 2.07 -34.30 6.17
C ASP A 37 2.37 -33.41 4.95
N VAL A 38 2.96 -32.22 5.16
CA VAL A 38 3.21 -31.21 4.13
C VAL A 38 4.62 -30.65 4.27
N VAL A 39 5.31 -30.51 3.14
CA VAL A 39 6.64 -29.87 3.10
C VAL A 39 6.57 -28.66 2.18
N VAL A 40 6.90 -27.49 2.73
CA VAL A 40 7.01 -26.24 1.98
C VAL A 40 8.49 -25.90 1.77
N THR A 41 8.87 -25.65 0.52
CA THR A 41 10.24 -25.30 0.12
C THR A 41 10.23 -24.01 -0.71
N PRO A 42 11.12 -23.02 -0.46
CA PRO A 42 12.16 -23.01 0.57
C PRO A 42 11.60 -22.90 2.00
N ALA A 43 12.39 -23.33 2.98
CA ALA A 43 12.01 -23.29 4.39
C ALA A 43 11.97 -21.87 4.99
N ILE A 44 12.53 -20.89 4.28
CA ILE A 44 12.46 -19.46 4.60
C ILE A 44 12.10 -18.75 3.30
N LEU A 45 11.05 -17.94 3.32
CA LEU A 45 10.63 -17.16 2.16
C LEU A 45 11.36 -15.82 2.12
N SER A 46 11.67 -15.33 0.93
CA SER A 46 12.21 -13.99 0.76
C SER A 46 11.06 -12.99 0.69
N GLY A 47 10.96 -12.09 1.67
CA GLY A 47 9.89 -11.10 1.71
C GLY A 47 9.97 -10.09 0.57
N GLY A 48 8.82 -9.72 0.00
CA GLY A 48 8.71 -8.69 -1.01
C GLY A 48 9.16 -9.09 -2.41
N VAL A 49 9.30 -10.37 -2.73
CA VAL A 49 9.60 -10.84 -4.09
C VAL A 49 8.70 -12.01 -4.48
N PHE A 50 8.35 -12.11 -5.76
CA PHE A 50 7.78 -13.33 -6.30
C PHE A 50 8.86 -14.41 -6.35
N GLN A 51 8.58 -15.56 -5.76
CA GLN A 51 9.49 -16.68 -5.73
C GLN A 51 8.76 -18.00 -5.85
N GLY A 52 9.45 -18.99 -6.43
CA GLY A 52 8.95 -20.34 -6.53
C GLY A 52 8.87 -21.01 -5.16
N VAL A 53 7.66 -21.37 -4.74
CA VAL A 53 7.37 -22.12 -3.52
C VAL A 53 6.80 -23.47 -3.91
N THR A 54 7.49 -24.54 -3.53
CA THR A 54 7.05 -25.92 -3.73
C THR A 54 6.30 -26.40 -2.49
N ILE A 55 5.07 -26.87 -2.68
CA ILE A 55 4.25 -27.52 -1.65
C ILE A 55 4.17 -29.00 -2.04
N SER A 56 4.72 -29.87 -1.19
CA SER A 56 4.71 -31.34 -1.40
C SER A 56 3.86 -32.01 -0.34
N ALA A 57 3.02 -32.96 -0.75
CA ALA A 57 2.07 -33.63 0.13
C ALA A 57 2.44 -35.10 0.34
N ASP A 58 2.47 -35.55 1.60
CA ASP A 58 2.67 -36.96 1.96
C ASP A 58 1.34 -37.74 1.96
N LYS A 59 0.20 -37.04 1.97
CA LYS A 59 -1.16 -37.57 1.94
C LYS A 59 -2.03 -36.80 0.95
N ASP A 60 -3.18 -37.36 0.59
CA ASP A 60 -4.20 -36.66 -0.19
C ASP A 60 -4.73 -35.46 0.62
N MET A 61 -4.57 -34.25 0.09
CA MET A 61 -4.96 -33.01 0.76
C MET A 61 -5.29 -31.89 -0.23
N SER A 62 -5.96 -30.86 0.27
CA SER A 62 -6.01 -29.56 -0.39
C SER A 62 -5.18 -28.54 0.41
N ALA A 63 -4.58 -27.58 -0.28
CA ALA A 63 -3.88 -26.46 0.32
C ALA A 63 -4.46 -25.12 -0.18
N PHE A 64 -4.77 -24.22 0.74
CA PHE A 64 -5.14 -22.84 0.47
C PHE A 64 -3.94 -21.92 0.75
N ILE A 65 -3.58 -21.13 -0.25
CA ILE A 65 -2.46 -20.20 -0.25
C ILE A 65 -3.05 -18.78 -0.27
N PRO A 66 -3.07 -18.07 0.87
CA PRO A 66 -3.72 -16.76 0.98
C PRO A 66 -2.84 -15.58 0.55
N TYR A 67 -2.11 -15.73 -0.56
CA TYR A 67 -1.11 -14.75 -1.03
C TYR A 67 -1.28 -14.42 -2.51
N LEU A 68 -0.67 -13.34 -2.98
CA LEU A 68 -0.62 -13.02 -4.41
C LEU A 68 0.19 -14.07 -5.16
N ILE A 69 -0.40 -14.63 -6.20
CA ILE A 69 0.21 -15.67 -7.04
C ILE A 69 0.43 -15.11 -8.43
N GLN A 70 1.66 -15.18 -8.94
CA GLN A 70 1.92 -14.95 -10.35
C GLN A 70 1.59 -16.24 -11.11
N ASN A 71 0.47 -16.22 -11.82
CA ASN A 71 -0.02 -17.37 -12.55
C ASN A 71 0.76 -17.51 -13.87
N GLU A 72 1.65 -18.51 -13.95
CA GLU A 72 2.51 -18.73 -15.11
C GLU A 72 1.74 -19.07 -16.40
N GLU A 73 0.51 -19.59 -16.29
CA GLU A 73 -0.31 -19.95 -17.45
C GLU A 73 -0.99 -18.73 -18.08
N THR A 74 -1.43 -17.78 -17.26
CA THR A 74 -2.13 -16.57 -17.73
C THR A 74 -1.21 -15.35 -17.84
N GLY A 75 -0.05 -15.35 -17.18
CA GLY A 75 0.84 -14.20 -17.05
C GLY A 75 0.41 -13.20 -15.98
N PHE A 76 -0.82 -13.31 -15.46
CA PHE A 76 -1.37 -12.35 -14.51
C PHE A 76 -1.07 -12.69 -13.05
N VAL A 77 -1.15 -11.68 -12.20
CA VAL A 77 -1.22 -11.87 -10.75
C VAL A 77 -2.68 -12.12 -10.33
N GLN A 78 -2.89 -13.03 -9.38
CA GLN A 78 -4.20 -13.35 -8.81
C GLN A 78 -4.15 -13.41 -7.28
N ASN A 79 -5.30 -13.21 -6.66
CA ASN A 79 -5.52 -13.25 -5.22
C ASN A 79 -5.77 -14.66 -4.75
N SER A 80 -4.78 -15.22 -4.07
CA SER A 80 -4.86 -16.54 -3.46
C SER A 80 -5.13 -17.68 -4.45
N THR A 81 -5.00 -18.90 -3.97
CA THR A 81 -5.40 -20.09 -4.74
C THR A 81 -5.66 -21.27 -3.81
N VAL A 82 -6.37 -22.27 -4.31
CA VAL A 82 -6.52 -23.59 -3.68
C VAL A 82 -6.01 -24.63 -4.65
N VAL A 83 -5.19 -25.57 -4.16
CA VAL A 83 -4.63 -26.67 -4.95
C VAL A 83 -4.95 -28.01 -4.28
N ASP A 84 -5.28 -29.01 -5.09
CA ASP A 84 -5.44 -30.39 -4.65
C ASP A 84 -4.16 -31.18 -4.96
N LEU A 85 -3.68 -31.95 -3.99
CA LEU A 85 -2.47 -32.76 -4.08
C LEU A 85 -2.79 -34.18 -3.63
N ASN A 86 -2.50 -35.18 -4.46
CA ASN A 86 -2.53 -36.57 -4.00
C ASN A 86 -1.25 -36.86 -3.20
N ALA A 87 -1.25 -37.95 -2.44
CA ALA A 87 -0.08 -38.43 -1.73
C ALA A 87 1.11 -38.63 -2.69
N GLY A 88 2.22 -37.94 -2.43
CA GLY A 88 3.43 -37.93 -3.24
C GLY A 88 3.46 -36.86 -4.34
N ASP A 89 2.38 -36.09 -4.53
CA ASP A 89 2.36 -34.97 -5.47
C ASP A 89 3.05 -33.73 -4.88
N SER A 90 3.50 -32.85 -5.77
CA SER A 90 4.01 -31.54 -5.43
C SER A 90 3.61 -30.52 -6.48
N VAL A 91 3.34 -29.29 -6.06
CA VAL A 91 3.09 -28.15 -6.95
C VAL A 91 4.11 -27.05 -6.69
N LEU A 92 4.52 -26.37 -7.75
CA LEU A 92 5.35 -25.16 -7.69
C LEU A 92 4.46 -23.96 -8.01
N LEU A 93 4.42 -22.98 -7.11
CA LEU A 93 3.67 -21.73 -7.28
C LEU A 93 4.62 -20.54 -7.16
N GLN A 94 4.43 -19.50 -7.98
CA GLN A 94 5.15 -18.23 -7.81
C GLN A 94 4.38 -17.35 -6.82
N ILE A 95 4.84 -17.30 -5.58
CA ILE A 95 4.16 -16.60 -4.48
C ILE A 95 4.92 -15.32 -4.15
N LEU A 96 4.20 -14.20 -4.02
CA LEU A 96 4.73 -12.99 -3.40
C LEU A 96 4.61 -13.11 -1.88
N ALA A 97 5.72 -13.42 -1.21
CA ALA A 97 5.77 -13.41 0.25
C ALA A 97 5.66 -11.96 0.74
N PRO A 98 4.84 -11.68 1.78
CA PRO A 98 4.65 -10.29 2.19
C PRO A 98 5.95 -9.60 2.66
N PRO A 99 6.11 -8.30 2.35
CA PRO A 99 7.39 -7.60 2.52
C PRO A 99 7.70 -7.19 3.96
N ARG A 100 6.69 -7.08 4.82
CA ARG A 100 6.81 -6.44 6.14
C ARG A 100 6.31 -7.31 7.29
N THR A 101 6.19 -8.62 7.06
CA THR A 101 5.92 -9.63 8.08
C THR A 101 6.99 -10.73 8.08
N ASP A 102 7.12 -11.45 9.20
CA ASP A 102 8.09 -12.53 9.40
C ASP A 102 7.47 -13.94 9.32
N THR A 103 6.15 -14.03 9.13
CA THR A 103 5.40 -15.28 9.21
C THR A 103 4.41 -15.38 8.05
N ALA A 104 4.61 -16.37 7.18
CA ALA A 104 3.60 -16.82 6.23
C ALA A 104 2.80 -18.00 6.80
N VAL A 105 1.56 -18.16 6.34
CA VAL A 105 0.60 -19.20 6.75
C VAL A 105 0.01 -19.83 5.49
N ILE A 106 0.12 -21.15 5.37
CA ILE A 106 -0.57 -21.96 4.34
C ILE A 106 -1.55 -22.86 5.08
N LEU A 107 -2.82 -22.87 4.65
CA LEU A 107 -3.84 -23.70 5.27
C LEU A 107 -3.97 -25.01 4.53
N VAL A 108 -4.05 -26.12 5.24
CA VAL A 108 -4.18 -27.47 4.66
C VAL A 108 -5.34 -28.20 5.29
N GLY A 109 -6.03 -29.00 4.49
CA GLY A 109 -7.25 -29.70 4.88
C GLY A 109 -7.50 -30.92 4.01
N GLU A 110 -8.64 -31.57 4.25
CA GLU A 110 -9.07 -32.75 3.49
C GLU A 110 -9.07 -32.48 1.98
N TYR A 111 -8.71 -33.50 1.20
CA TYR A 111 -8.70 -33.42 -0.26
C TYR A 111 -10.08 -33.01 -0.81
N GLY A 112 -10.10 -32.08 -1.77
CA GLY A 112 -11.31 -31.50 -2.36
C GLY A 112 -12.04 -30.52 -1.43
N ARG A 113 -11.35 -29.92 -0.45
CA ARG A 113 -11.98 -28.95 0.46
C ARG A 113 -12.36 -27.66 -0.27
N GLU A 114 -13.65 -27.31 -0.19
CA GLU A 114 -14.24 -26.18 -0.90
C GLU A 114 -14.24 -24.86 -0.11
N ASN A 115 -14.34 -24.91 1.23
CA ASN A 115 -14.49 -23.72 2.08
C ASN A 115 -13.33 -23.60 3.07
N TRP A 116 -12.80 -22.38 3.22
CA TRP A 116 -11.60 -22.10 3.99
C TRP A 116 -11.80 -20.93 4.95
N PRO A 117 -11.30 -21.00 6.20
CA PRO A 117 -11.34 -19.88 7.12
C PRO A 117 -10.31 -18.82 6.68
N VAL A 118 -10.64 -17.55 6.90
CA VAL A 118 -9.72 -16.43 6.66
C VAL A 118 -9.70 -15.48 7.85
N ARG A 119 -8.63 -14.68 7.95
CA ARG A 119 -8.48 -13.61 8.94
C ARG A 119 -9.54 -12.52 8.76
N THR A 120 -9.79 -11.76 9.82
CA THR A 120 -10.57 -10.51 9.71
C THR A 120 -9.73 -9.42 9.05
N ILE A 121 -10.38 -8.32 8.68
CA ILE A 121 -9.78 -7.26 7.87
C ILE A 121 -8.70 -6.46 8.61
N ASP A 122 -8.83 -6.42 9.94
CA ASP A 122 -8.03 -5.72 10.92
C ASP A 122 -6.97 -6.62 11.57
N GLU A 123 -6.77 -7.83 11.04
CA GLU A 123 -5.86 -8.82 11.59
C GLU A 123 -4.92 -9.36 10.51
N SER A 124 -3.66 -9.60 10.87
CA SER A 124 -2.64 -10.26 10.05
C SER A 124 -2.72 -11.78 10.15
N TRP A 125 -2.16 -12.50 9.17
CA TRP A 125 -2.06 -13.96 9.27
C TRP A 125 -1.23 -14.43 10.46
N ARG A 126 -0.23 -13.63 10.86
CA ARG A 126 0.60 -13.88 12.05
C ARG A 126 -0.25 -13.86 13.32
N SER A 127 -1.04 -12.80 13.52
CA SER A 127 -1.91 -12.63 14.69
C SER A 127 -3.05 -13.65 14.69
N TRP A 128 -3.65 -13.90 13.52
CA TRP A 128 -4.66 -14.93 13.33
C TRP A 128 -4.15 -16.32 13.75
N TYR A 129 -2.94 -16.68 13.34
CA TYR A 129 -2.31 -17.93 13.76
C TYR A 129 -2.00 -17.93 15.26
N ALA A 130 -1.43 -16.86 15.79
CA ALA A 130 -1.02 -16.75 17.19
C ALA A 130 -2.18 -16.87 18.18
N ARG A 131 -3.41 -16.48 17.79
CA ARG A 131 -4.62 -16.65 18.60
C ARG A 131 -5.35 -17.98 18.37
N ASP A 132 -4.72 -18.96 17.72
CA ASP A 132 -5.30 -20.25 17.34
C ASP A 132 -6.51 -20.14 16.37
N GLY A 133 -6.51 -19.14 15.48
CA GLY A 133 -7.58 -18.90 14.51
C GLY A 133 -7.92 -20.14 13.67
N PHE A 134 -6.92 -20.96 13.32
CA PHE A 134 -7.11 -22.20 12.56
C PHE A 134 -7.98 -23.25 13.25
N ALA A 135 -8.15 -23.17 14.58
CA ALA A 135 -8.97 -24.08 15.37
C ALA A 135 -10.40 -23.57 15.61
N MET A 136 -10.72 -22.34 15.18
CA MET A 136 -11.99 -21.69 15.46
C MET A 136 -13.03 -21.87 14.34
N ASP A 137 -14.31 -21.90 14.73
CA ASP A 137 -15.45 -22.08 13.82
C ASP A 137 -16.09 -20.77 13.35
N ASP A 138 -15.80 -19.64 14.01
CA ASP A 138 -16.42 -18.34 13.81
C ASP A 138 -15.62 -17.39 12.90
N ASN A 139 -14.53 -17.87 12.31
CA ASN A 139 -13.79 -17.11 11.31
C ASN A 139 -14.68 -16.78 10.10
N PRO A 140 -14.43 -15.63 9.43
CA PRO A 140 -14.89 -15.41 8.06
C PRO A 140 -14.41 -16.53 7.12
N GLY A 141 -15.07 -16.67 5.96
CA GLY A 141 -14.79 -17.74 5.02
C GLY A 141 -14.58 -17.29 3.59
N VAL A 142 -13.87 -18.12 2.82
CA VAL A 142 -13.82 -18.07 1.36
C VAL A 142 -14.18 -19.43 0.79
N SER A 143 -14.78 -19.43 -0.40
CA SER A 143 -15.05 -20.64 -1.16
C SER A 143 -14.20 -20.68 -2.41
N ARG A 144 -13.69 -21.87 -2.74
CA ARG A 144 -12.96 -22.18 -3.96
C ARG A 144 -13.82 -21.92 -5.19
N VAL A 145 -13.20 -21.39 -6.23
CA VAL A 145 -13.79 -21.20 -7.55
C VAL A 145 -12.85 -21.83 -8.57
N ALA A 146 -13.37 -22.77 -9.36
CA ALA A 146 -12.59 -23.44 -10.38
C ALA A 146 -11.99 -22.43 -11.36
N GLY A 147 -10.70 -22.57 -11.65
CA GLY A 147 -10.00 -21.73 -12.62
C GLY A 147 -10.57 -21.85 -14.02
N VAL A 148 -10.34 -20.83 -14.84
CA VAL A 148 -10.83 -20.77 -16.21
C VAL A 148 -9.78 -21.37 -17.15
N ASN A 149 -10.19 -22.22 -18.10
CA ASN A 149 -9.29 -22.84 -19.08
C ASN A 149 -8.11 -23.61 -18.48
N GLU A 150 -8.38 -24.40 -17.43
CA GLU A 150 -7.38 -25.23 -16.73
C GLU A 150 -6.36 -24.44 -15.88
N SER A 151 -6.52 -23.11 -15.77
CA SER A 151 -5.75 -22.32 -14.80
C SER A 151 -6.00 -22.73 -13.36
N ILE A 152 -5.04 -22.40 -12.49
CA ILE A 152 -5.16 -22.62 -11.04
C ILE A 152 -6.42 -21.92 -10.49
N ASP A 153 -6.99 -22.52 -9.46
CA ASP A 153 -8.24 -22.06 -8.90
C ASP A 153 -8.10 -20.71 -8.20
N THR A 154 -9.21 -20.00 -8.09
CA THR A 154 -9.32 -18.75 -7.36
C THR A 154 -10.25 -18.93 -6.16
N VAL A 155 -10.49 -17.84 -5.42
CA VAL A 155 -11.41 -17.85 -4.29
C VAL A 155 -12.39 -16.68 -4.35
N THR A 156 -13.53 -16.85 -3.72
CA THR A 156 -14.53 -15.79 -3.52
C THR A 156 -14.98 -15.77 -2.06
N GLN A 157 -15.45 -14.62 -1.59
CA GLN A 157 -15.98 -14.47 -0.25
C GLN A 157 -17.15 -15.45 0.01
N SER A 158 -17.19 -16.03 1.22
CA SER A 158 -18.21 -16.99 1.64
C SER A 158 -18.62 -16.75 3.10
N ASN A 159 -19.88 -17.05 3.41
CA ASN A 159 -20.37 -17.09 4.80
C ASN A 159 -19.99 -18.39 5.51
N LEU A 160 -19.32 -19.32 4.83
CA LEU A 160 -18.90 -20.61 5.35
C LEU A 160 -17.37 -20.64 5.43
N SER A 161 -16.83 -20.74 6.64
CA SER A 161 -15.39 -20.95 6.89
C SER A 161 -14.93 -22.37 6.58
N GLY A 162 -15.87 -23.33 6.49
CA GLY A 162 -15.55 -24.75 6.41
C GLY A 162 -15.05 -25.37 7.72
N GLY A 163 -15.02 -24.60 8.83
CA GLY A 163 -14.55 -25.07 10.13
C GLY A 163 -13.03 -25.16 10.24
N PRO A 164 -12.51 -25.90 11.24
CA PRO A 164 -11.08 -25.90 11.56
C PRO A 164 -10.21 -26.44 10.42
N VAL A 165 -8.98 -25.96 10.36
CA VAL A 165 -7.95 -26.33 9.39
C VAL A 165 -6.62 -26.57 10.10
N THR A 166 -5.69 -27.20 9.41
CA THR A 166 -4.30 -27.23 9.84
C THR A 166 -3.56 -26.05 9.20
N ALA A 167 -2.90 -25.24 10.00
CA ALA A 167 -2.08 -24.13 9.52
C ALA A 167 -0.59 -24.49 9.55
N VAL A 168 0.08 -24.35 8.42
CA VAL A 168 1.52 -24.53 8.25
C VAL A 168 2.16 -23.15 8.22
N THR A 169 3.10 -22.89 9.12
CA THR A 169 3.82 -21.61 9.15
C THR A 169 5.14 -21.69 8.43
N VAL A 170 5.50 -20.63 7.70
CA VAL A 170 6.79 -20.52 7.02
C VAL A 170 7.43 -19.18 7.36
N PRO A 171 8.65 -19.16 7.94
CA PRO A 171 9.35 -17.91 8.22
C PRO A 171 9.60 -17.09 6.95
N ILE A 172 9.49 -15.77 7.07
CA ILE A 172 9.81 -14.81 6.03
C ILE A 172 11.01 -13.98 6.48
N GLN A 173 11.94 -13.75 5.57
CA GLN A 173 13.06 -12.84 5.76
C GLN A 173 13.24 -11.97 4.52
N ARG A 174 12.92 -10.68 4.64
CA ARG A 174 13.26 -9.70 3.60
C ARG A 174 14.77 -9.50 3.56
N GLN A 175 15.33 -9.54 2.35
CA GLN A 175 16.76 -9.37 2.14
C GLN A 175 17.15 -7.88 2.23
N MET A 176 18.42 -7.64 2.50
CA MET A 176 18.99 -6.29 2.63
C MET A 176 20.23 -6.19 1.75
N ALA A 177 20.32 -5.12 0.97
CA ALA A 177 21.47 -4.88 0.11
C ALA A 177 22.70 -4.57 0.97
N ALA A 178 23.82 -5.24 0.68
CA ALA A 178 25.06 -5.10 1.45
C ALA A 178 25.69 -3.69 1.39
N ALA A 179 25.21 -2.83 0.48
CA ALA A 179 25.69 -1.47 0.30
C ALA A 179 25.19 -0.48 1.36
N TYR A 180 24.10 -0.80 2.06
CA TYR A 180 23.48 0.09 3.04
C TYR A 180 23.58 -0.51 4.43
N ALA A 181 23.76 0.31 5.48
CA ALA A 181 23.58 -0.13 6.86
C ALA A 181 22.10 0.04 7.27
N GLU A 182 21.71 -0.52 8.43
CA GLU A 182 20.34 -0.34 8.94
C GLU A 182 20.02 1.14 9.18
N ALA A 183 20.98 1.90 9.72
CA ALA A 183 20.83 3.34 9.94
C ALA A 183 20.60 4.12 8.63
N ASP A 184 21.09 3.60 7.50
CA ASP A 184 20.92 4.21 6.18
C ASP A 184 19.65 3.72 5.47
N GLY A 185 18.73 3.05 6.19
CA GLY A 185 17.50 2.49 5.62
C GLY A 185 17.66 1.11 4.97
N GLY A 186 18.76 0.41 5.26
CA GLY A 186 19.07 -0.88 4.64
C GLY A 186 18.00 -1.98 4.83
N ARG A 187 17.21 -1.92 5.91
CA ARG A 187 16.09 -2.86 6.17
C ARG A 187 15.06 -2.89 5.03
N HIS A 188 14.93 -1.80 4.29
CA HIS A 188 13.97 -1.61 3.20
C HIS A 188 14.68 -1.27 1.89
N SER A 189 15.71 -2.05 1.55
CA SER A 189 16.57 -1.83 0.37
C SER A 189 16.50 -2.90 -0.71
N MET A 190 15.60 -3.88 -0.55
CA MET A 190 15.35 -4.92 -1.54
C MET A 190 13.87 -5.27 -1.58
N GLY A 191 13.44 -5.90 -2.67
CA GLY A 191 12.06 -6.26 -2.94
C GLY A 191 11.73 -5.98 -4.40
N LEU A 192 10.48 -6.23 -4.79
CA LEU A 192 9.95 -5.78 -6.07
C LEU A 192 9.91 -4.25 -6.12
N VAL A 193 9.49 -3.63 -5.02
CA VAL A 193 9.68 -2.21 -4.71
C VAL A 193 10.35 -2.09 -3.35
N ASP A 194 11.03 -0.97 -3.10
CA ASP A 194 11.65 -0.70 -1.81
C ASP A 194 11.80 0.80 -1.52
N GLY A 195 11.70 1.18 -0.25
CA GLY A 195 11.80 2.57 0.17
C GLY A 195 13.17 3.21 -0.04
N ARG A 196 14.25 2.42 -0.10
CA ARG A 196 15.60 2.95 -0.35
C ARG A 196 15.75 3.42 -1.79
N THR A 197 15.16 2.71 -2.75
CA THR A 197 15.08 3.13 -4.16
C THR A 197 14.30 4.43 -4.29
N VAL A 198 13.15 4.57 -3.59
CA VAL A 198 12.39 5.83 -3.54
C VAL A 198 13.24 6.97 -2.95
N PHE A 199 13.90 6.73 -1.82
CA PHE A 199 14.81 7.71 -1.21
C PHE A 199 15.93 8.14 -2.16
N ASN A 200 16.49 7.21 -2.95
CA ASN A 200 17.50 7.54 -3.95
C ASN A 200 16.93 8.40 -5.09
N TYR A 201 15.70 8.14 -5.56
CA TYR A 201 15.04 9.00 -6.55
C TYR A 201 14.81 10.42 -6.01
N ILE A 202 14.41 10.55 -4.73
CA ILE A 202 14.27 11.85 -4.08
C ILE A 202 15.63 12.56 -4.14
N ASN A 203 16.71 11.93 -3.67
CA ASN A 203 18.06 12.52 -3.70
C ASN A 203 18.48 12.99 -5.09
N VAL A 204 18.21 12.21 -6.14
CA VAL A 204 18.58 12.59 -7.52
C VAL A 204 17.82 13.83 -7.98
N MET A 205 16.50 13.86 -7.78
CA MET A 205 15.68 15.00 -8.21
C MET A 205 15.90 16.24 -7.34
N SER A 206 16.22 16.04 -6.06
CA SER A 206 16.40 17.09 -5.07
C SER A 206 17.84 17.56 -4.88
N ASP A 207 18.81 17.09 -5.68
CA ASP A 207 20.23 17.43 -5.50
C ASP A 207 20.49 18.91 -5.81
N ASP A 208 20.62 19.72 -4.77
CA ASP A 208 20.87 21.15 -4.86
C ASP A 208 22.36 21.54 -4.93
N THR A 209 23.24 20.54 -5.11
CA THR A 209 24.66 20.77 -5.33
C THR A 209 24.86 21.70 -6.53
N PRO A 210 25.57 22.84 -6.38
CA PRO A 210 25.73 23.78 -7.47
C PRO A 210 26.51 23.19 -8.66
N ASP A 211 25.92 23.22 -9.86
CA ASP A 211 26.57 22.91 -11.12
C ASP A 211 26.73 24.18 -11.98
N PRO A 212 27.94 24.75 -12.08
CA PRO A 212 28.20 25.93 -12.94
C PRO A 212 28.00 25.69 -14.44
N THR A 213 27.85 24.44 -14.87
CA THR A 213 27.60 24.06 -16.26
C THR A 213 26.12 23.91 -16.59
N ASP A 214 25.28 23.75 -15.57
CA ASP A 214 23.83 23.86 -15.69
C ASP A 214 23.44 25.34 -15.82
N ALA A 215 22.83 25.70 -16.94
CA ALA A 215 22.40 27.07 -17.23
C ALA A 215 20.90 27.29 -16.97
N ILE A 216 20.21 26.27 -16.45
CA ILE A 216 18.77 26.17 -16.30
C ILE A 216 18.38 26.51 -14.85
N ASP A 217 18.84 25.72 -13.89
CA ASP A 217 18.63 25.93 -12.46
C ASP A 217 19.95 26.05 -11.66
N GLY A 218 21.07 25.70 -12.29
CA GLY A 218 22.40 25.76 -11.69
C GLY A 218 22.67 24.68 -10.63
N ALA A 219 21.92 23.58 -10.64
CA ALA A 219 22.05 22.45 -9.74
C ALA A 219 22.36 21.14 -10.50
N VAL A 220 22.72 20.08 -9.77
CA VAL A 220 22.92 18.73 -10.34
C VAL A 220 21.58 18.01 -10.56
N GLY A 221 20.60 18.25 -9.68
CA GLY A 221 19.26 17.67 -9.73
C GLY A 221 18.32 18.41 -10.69
N TYR A 222 17.02 18.31 -10.40
CA TYR A 222 15.94 18.87 -11.23
C TYR A 222 15.08 19.81 -10.39
N LEU A 223 15.58 21.01 -10.14
CA LEU A 223 14.99 22.00 -9.25
C LEU A 223 14.00 22.93 -9.99
N ASP A 224 13.39 23.86 -9.25
CA ASP A 224 12.58 24.96 -9.79
C ASP A 224 11.46 24.52 -10.76
N ARG A 225 10.84 23.37 -10.46
CA ARG A 225 9.73 22.74 -11.22
C ARG A 225 8.41 23.51 -11.09
N TRP A 226 8.46 24.83 -11.21
CA TRP A 226 7.33 25.74 -11.05
C TRP A 226 6.45 25.78 -12.30
N ALA A 227 5.34 25.04 -12.25
CA ALA A 227 4.38 24.99 -13.35
C ALA A 227 3.76 26.36 -13.69
N GLY A 228 3.50 26.60 -14.98
CA GLY A 228 2.79 27.79 -15.45
C GLY A 228 3.60 29.09 -15.46
N GLN A 229 4.92 29.04 -15.21
CA GLN A 229 5.80 30.19 -15.34
C GLN A 229 6.60 30.21 -16.66
N GLY A 230 6.50 29.16 -17.49
CA GLY A 230 7.28 29.02 -18.72
C GLY A 230 8.79 29.03 -18.47
N ASN A 231 9.23 28.45 -17.34
CA ASN A 231 10.63 28.39 -16.96
C ASN A 231 11.30 27.14 -17.53
N ALA A 232 12.61 27.21 -17.80
CA ALA A 232 13.32 26.12 -18.48
C ALA A 232 13.62 24.92 -17.57
N ALA A 233 13.67 25.10 -16.25
CA ALA A 233 13.93 24.03 -15.27
C ALA A 233 12.74 23.06 -15.17
N TYR A 234 11.54 23.61 -15.20
CA TYR A 234 10.31 22.84 -15.30
C TYR A 234 10.28 21.95 -16.56
N GLU A 235 10.70 22.47 -17.72
CA GLU A 235 10.79 21.69 -18.96
C GLU A 235 11.90 20.62 -18.90
N ASP A 236 13.04 20.94 -18.32
CA ASP A 236 14.16 19.99 -18.20
C ASP A 236 13.80 18.80 -17.28
N ALA A 237 13.18 19.08 -16.14
CA ALA A 237 12.63 18.06 -15.25
C ALA A 237 11.57 17.20 -15.95
N ALA A 238 10.68 17.81 -16.74
CA ALA A 238 9.70 17.07 -17.53
C ALA A 238 10.37 16.12 -18.53
N GLN A 239 11.43 16.55 -19.22
CA GLN A 239 12.18 15.69 -20.14
C GLN A 239 12.89 14.54 -19.43
N TYR A 240 13.44 14.76 -18.24
CA TYR A 240 14.00 13.69 -17.42
C TYR A 240 12.94 12.63 -17.07
N LEU A 241 11.77 13.05 -16.62
CA LEU A 241 10.68 12.15 -16.23
C LEU A 241 10.12 11.37 -17.43
N ILE A 242 9.96 12.03 -18.59
CA ILE A 242 9.57 11.38 -19.85
C ILE A 242 10.57 10.28 -20.20
N GLN A 243 11.87 10.61 -20.25
CA GLN A 243 12.91 9.65 -20.60
C GLN A 243 12.99 8.49 -19.59
N THR A 244 12.78 8.78 -18.31
CA THR A 244 12.79 7.77 -17.24
C THR A 244 11.66 6.75 -17.45
N LEU A 245 10.44 7.21 -17.67
CA LEU A 245 9.29 6.33 -17.92
C LEU A 245 9.41 5.57 -19.26
N GLU A 246 9.93 6.21 -20.31
CA GLU A 246 10.23 5.54 -21.58
C GLU A 246 11.28 4.42 -21.41
N ASN A 247 12.31 4.66 -20.59
CA ASN A 247 13.36 3.68 -20.30
C ASN A 247 12.85 2.48 -19.49
N PHE A 248 11.79 2.64 -18.69
CA PHE A 248 11.08 1.51 -18.07
C PHE A 248 10.31 0.67 -19.09
N GLY A 249 10.16 1.14 -20.33
CA GLY A 249 9.43 0.46 -21.40
C GLY A 249 7.95 0.81 -21.46
N LEU A 250 7.53 1.90 -20.82
CA LEU A 250 6.16 2.41 -20.87
C LEU A 250 5.93 3.25 -22.13
N GLU A 251 4.69 3.27 -22.61
CA GLU A 251 4.28 4.21 -23.66
C GLU A 251 3.97 5.57 -23.01
N VAL A 252 4.87 6.54 -23.18
CA VAL A 252 4.70 7.86 -22.55
C VAL A 252 3.86 8.76 -23.46
N ILE A 253 2.74 9.22 -22.92
CA ILE A 253 1.85 10.19 -23.56
C ILE A 253 1.84 11.46 -22.70
N THR A 254 2.30 12.56 -23.30
CA THR A 254 2.32 13.87 -22.66
C THR A 254 1.14 14.71 -23.11
N GLN A 255 0.44 15.37 -22.17
CA GLN A 255 -0.60 16.33 -22.49
C GLN A 255 -0.10 17.75 -22.19
N ARG A 256 0.12 18.54 -23.23
CA ARG A 256 0.48 19.96 -23.14
C ARG A 256 -0.76 20.83 -23.18
N PHE A 257 -0.96 21.69 -22.19
CA PHE A 257 -2.12 22.56 -22.12
C PHE A 257 -1.78 23.94 -21.56
N VAL A 258 -2.67 24.90 -21.83
CA VAL A 258 -2.58 26.28 -21.34
C VAL A 258 -3.78 26.54 -20.44
N TYR A 259 -3.54 27.24 -19.34
CA TYR A 259 -4.61 27.65 -18.43
C TYR A 259 -4.85 29.16 -18.53
N ASP A 260 -6.01 29.51 -19.09
CA ASP A 260 -6.53 30.88 -19.14
C ASP A 260 -7.68 31.01 -18.15
N SER A 261 -7.48 31.72 -17.03
CA SER A 261 -8.57 32.02 -16.09
C SER A 261 -9.22 33.36 -16.40
N LEU A 262 -10.48 33.33 -16.84
CA LEU A 262 -11.29 34.53 -17.02
C LEU A 262 -11.65 35.22 -15.69
N MET A 263 -11.61 34.47 -14.57
CA MET A 263 -11.95 34.96 -13.23
C MET A 263 -10.80 35.69 -12.56
N THR A 264 -9.56 35.22 -12.73
CA THR A 264 -8.36 35.84 -12.16
C THR A 264 -7.58 36.67 -13.18
N GLY A 265 -7.88 36.54 -14.48
CA GLY A 265 -7.14 37.14 -15.57
C GLY A 265 -5.76 36.49 -15.80
N ALA A 266 -5.46 35.38 -15.12
CA ALA A 266 -4.19 34.68 -15.25
C ALA A 266 -4.12 33.94 -16.59
N GLN A 267 -3.06 34.19 -17.35
CA GLN A 267 -2.63 33.36 -18.47
C GLN A 267 -1.35 32.68 -18.04
N ASN A 268 -1.41 31.38 -17.77
CA ASN A 268 -0.22 30.60 -17.43
C ASN A 268 0.29 29.91 -18.69
N PRO A 269 1.41 30.38 -19.26
CA PRO A 269 1.99 29.77 -20.43
C PRO A 269 2.51 28.40 -20.02
N GLU A 270 1.73 27.39 -20.38
CA GLU A 270 2.15 25.99 -20.49
C GLU A 270 2.27 25.19 -19.18
N ALA A 271 1.53 24.09 -19.14
CA ALA A 271 1.63 23.01 -18.18
C ALA A 271 1.59 21.68 -18.93
N TYR A 272 2.19 20.65 -18.34
CA TYR A 272 2.38 19.35 -18.97
C TYR A 272 2.10 18.22 -18.01
N ASN A 273 1.14 17.35 -18.35
CA ASN A 273 1.06 16.04 -17.70
C ASN A 273 1.98 15.06 -18.41
N ILE A 274 2.60 14.18 -17.65
CA ILE A 274 3.48 13.12 -18.15
C ILE A 274 2.92 11.78 -17.67
N CYS A 275 2.33 11.00 -18.56
CA CYS A 275 1.71 9.74 -18.20
C CYS A 275 2.35 8.58 -18.97
N GLY A 276 2.90 7.61 -18.24
CA GLY A 276 3.39 6.33 -18.78
C GLY A 276 2.29 5.28 -18.76
N TYR A 277 2.00 4.70 -19.93
CA TYR A 277 0.95 3.71 -20.13
C TYR A 277 1.53 2.30 -20.30
N ARG A 278 0.92 1.35 -19.62
CA ARG A 278 1.06 -0.09 -19.87
C ARG A 278 -0.32 -0.66 -20.16
N PHE A 279 -0.64 -0.84 -21.44
CA PHE A 279 -1.96 -1.31 -21.85
C PHE A 279 -2.24 -2.74 -21.38
N GLY A 280 -3.41 -2.93 -20.77
CA GLY A 280 -3.88 -4.24 -20.31
C GLY A 280 -4.25 -5.14 -21.49
N SER A 281 -4.07 -6.45 -21.32
CA SER A 281 -4.30 -7.43 -22.40
C SER A 281 -5.74 -7.94 -22.47
N VAL A 282 -6.56 -7.69 -21.45
CA VAL A 282 -7.96 -8.14 -21.38
C VAL A 282 -8.94 -6.97 -21.56
N ASN A 283 -8.76 -5.89 -20.81
CA ASN A 283 -9.59 -4.69 -20.81
C ASN A 283 -8.71 -3.44 -20.98
N PRO A 284 -8.19 -3.17 -22.19
CA PRO A 284 -7.31 -2.01 -22.41
C PRO A 284 -8.00 -0.65 -22.12
N ASP A 285 -9.33 -0.61 -22.19
CA ASP A 285 -10.12 0.60 -21.92
C ASP A 285 -10.46 0.78 -20.42
N LYS A 286 -10.03 -0.14 -19.54
CA LYS A 286 -10.14 0.04 -18.08
C LYS A 286 -8.81 0.50 -17.54
N TRP A 287 -8.77 1.70 -16.97
CA TRP A 287 -7.53 2.34 -16.55
C TRP A 287 -7.45 2.42 -15.03
N MET A 288 -6.37 1.86 -14.49
CA MET A 288 -5.98 2.01 -13.10
C MET A 288 -4.87 3.06 -13.03
N VAL A 289 -5.15 4.18 -12.38
CA VAL A 289 -4.26 5.34 -12.40
C VAL A 289 -3.51 5.46 -11.08
N PHE A 290 -2.20 5.70 -11.16
CA PHE A 290 -1.31 5.95 -10.03
C PHE A 290 -0.61 7.26 -10.32
N GLY A 291 -0.71 8.22 -9.41
CA GLY A 291 -0.17 9.53 -9.69
C GLY A 291 0.27 10.33 -8.49
N ALA A 292 1.06 11.33 -8.82
CA ALA A 292 1.60 12.37 -7.97
C ALA A 292 1.79 13.60 -8.84
N HIS A 293 1.82 14.80 -8.29
CA HIS A 293 2.28 15.95 -9.08
C HIS A 293 3.81 16.04 -9.02
N PHE A 294 4.41 16.50 -10.12
CA PHE A 294 5.86 16.71 -10.19
C PHE A 294 6.24 18.19 -10.14
N ASP A 295 5.27 19.10 -10.26
CA ASP A 295 5.52 20.51 -10.00
C ASP A 295 5.62 20.77 -8.50
N ILE A 296 6.24 21.89 -8.16
CA ILE A 296 6.48 22.32 -6.78
C ILE A 296 6.02 23.76 -6.58
N ALA A 297 5.68 24.13 -5.35
CA ALA A 297 5.22 25.47 -5.00
C ALA A 297 6.16 26.59 -5.50
N PRO A 298 5.68 27.52 -6.36
CA PRO A 298 6.48 28.64 -6.85
C PRO A 298 6.64 29.76 -5.82
N PRO A 299 7.76 30.52 -5.84
CA PRO A 299 7.93 31.66 -4.96
C PRO A 299 7.00 32.82 -5.32
N VAL A 300 6.30 33.37 -4.33
CA VAL A 300 5.29 34.45 -4.52
C VAL A 300 5.92 35.85 -4.60
N ASN A 301 7.14 36.07 -4.09
CA ASN A 301 7.75 37.40 -3.95
C ASN A 301 9.20 37.54 -4.46
N GLY A 302 9.68 36.61 -5.30
CA GLY A 302 10.99 36.73 -5.98
C GLY A 302 12.22 36.70 -5.07
N GLY A 303 12.05 36.29 -3.81
CA GLY A 303 13.15 36.05 -2.87
C GLY A 303 12.97 34.70 -2.20
N MET A 304 13.97 33.83 -2.34
CA MET A 304 14.08 32.59 -1.57
C MET A 304 14.78 32.93 -0.26
N LEU A 305 14.04 32.88 0.85
CA LEU A 305 14.57 33.12 2.18
C LEU A 305 14.35 31.86 3.02
N ASP A 306 15.39 31.47 3.74
CA ASP A 306 15.33 30.37 4.70
C ASP A 306 14.32 30.69 5.82
N PRO A 307 13.24 29.91 5.97
CA PRO A 307 12.21 30.18 6.97
C PRO A 307 12.71 29.99 8.40
N HIS A 308 13.79 29.25 8.64
CA HIS A 308 14.38 29.12 9.97
C HIS A 308 15.01 30.44 10.45
N LEU A 309 15.38 31.33 9.52
CA LEU A 309 15.97 32.65 9.82
C LEU A 309 14.96 33.79 9.74
N PHE A 310 14.02 33.71 8.78
CA PHE A 310 13.15 34.83 8.43
C PHE A 310 11.66 34.57 8.73
N GLY A 311 11.31 33.40 9.25
CA GLY A 311 9.94 32.92 9.42
C GLY A 311 9.35 32.37 8.11
N ARG A 312 8.18 31.70 8.19
CA ARG A 312 7.52 31.10 7.01
C ARG A 312 7.39 32.12 5.87
N THR A 313 7.79 31.67 4.69
CA THR A 313 7.60 32.31 3.40
C THR A 313 6.69 31.43 2.54
N TYR A 314 6.85 31.45 1.22
CA TYR A 314 6.14 30.55 0.32
C TYR A 314 6.98 30.31 -0.94
N GLY A 315 7.06 29.05 -1.34
CA GLY A 315 7.77 28.54 -2.49
C GLY A 315 9.04 27.79 -2.11
N THR A 316 9.39 26.81 -2.93
CA THR A 316 10.55 25.94 -2.75
C THR A 316 11.30 25.74 -4.08
N ARG A 317 12.61 25.51 -4.02
CA ARG A 317 13.39 25.09 -5.20
C ARG A 317 13.37 23.58 -5.37
N VAL A 318 13.14 22.84 -4.28
CA VAL A 318 13.37 21.41 -4.18
C VAL A 318 12.03 20.66 -4.10
N GLY A 319 11.23 20.97 -3.08
CA GLY A 319 9.94 20.31 -2.82
C GLY A 319 10.13 18.83 -2.50
N ALA A 320 11.04 18.50 -1.58
CA ALA A 320 11.42 17.10 -1.31
C ALA A 320 10.21 16.29 -0.79
N TYR A 321 9.47 16.86 0.17
CA TYR A 321 8.23 16.31 0.68
C TYR A 321 7.08 16.51 -0.31
N ASP A 322 6.95 17.73 -0.84
CA ASP A 322 5.84 18.15 -1.70
C ASP A 322 6.34 18.64 -3.08
N ASN A 323 6.37 17.79 -4.12
CA ASN A 323 5.98 16.38 -4.11
C ASN A 323 7.00 15.48 -4.84
N THR A 324 8.29 15.74 -4.59
CA THR A 324 9.37 14.85 -5.05
C THR A 324 9.19 13.45 -4.47
N ALA A 325 8.74 13.33 -3.22
CA ALA A 325 8.46 12.05 -2.57
C ALA A 325 7.41 11.23 -3.34
N GLY A 326 6.24 11.80 -3.62
CA GLY A 326 5.18 11.12 -4.38
C GLY A 326 5.61 10.80 -5.81
N THR A 327 6.26 11.75 -6.50
CA THR A 327 6.84 11.52 -7.84
C THR A 327 7.80 10.32 -7.81
N SER A 328 8.69 10.24 -6.81
CA SER A 328 9.66 9.16 -6.64
C SER A 328 8.99 7.80 -6.39
N MET A 329 7.90 7.78 -5.62
CA MET A 329 7.12 6.56 -5.40
C MET A 329 6.44 6.09 -6.69
N VAL A 330 5.85 7.01 -7.47
CA VAL A 330 5.28 6.67 -8.78
C VAL A 330 6.34 6.08 -9.71
N LEU A 331 7.54 6.66 -9.76
CA LEU A 331 8.66 6.11 -10.56
C LEU A 331 9.05 4.71 -10.11
N SER A 332 9.17 4.46 -8.80
CA SER A 332 9.52 3.16 -8.23
C SER A 332 8.47 2.08 -8.56
N VAL A 333 7.18 2.39 -8.38
CA VAL A 333 6.10 1.46 -8.76
C VAL A 333 6.06 1.27 -10.28
N ALA A 334 6.23 2.33 -11.07
CA ALA A 334 6.24 2.25 -12.54
C ALA A 334 7.36 1.33 -13.05
N GLU A 335 8.58 1.47 -12.51
CA GLU A 335 9.73 0.62 -12.82
C GLU A 335 9.43 -0.86 -12.53
N ALA A 336 8.91 -1.14 -11.34
CA ALA A 336 8.60 -2.50 -10.90
C ALA A 336 7.46 -3.13 -11.71
N MET A 337 6.43 -2.36 -12.05
CA MET A 337 5.22 -2.87 -12.69
C MET A 337 5.33 -2.93 -14.22
N ALA A 338 6.22 -2.17 -14.86
CA ALA A 338 6.31 -2.08 -16.32
C ALA A 338 6.51 -3.46 -17.00
N SER A 339 7.16 -4.41 -16.34
CA SER A 339 7.39 -5.76 -16.86
C SER A 339 6.22 -6.74 -16.68
N TYR A 340 5.20 -6.38 -15.91
CA TYR A 340 4.06 -7.28 -15.67
C TYR A 340 3.03 -7.20 -16.79
N GLU A 341 2.38 -8.34 -17.06
CA GLU A 341 1.15 -8.38 -17.84
C GLU A 341 -0.04 -8.20 -16.90
N THR A 342 -0.98 -7.37 -17.31
CA THR A 342 -2.14 -6.98 -16.50
C THR A 342 -3.42 -7.10 -17.31
N ARG A 343 -4.52 -7.33 -16.62
CA ARG A 343 -5.84 -7.41 -17.25
C ARG A 343 -6.29 -6.03 -17.70
N ASN A 344 -6.11 -5.04 -16.85
CA ASN A 344 -6.48 -3.64 -17.10
C ASN A 344 -5.23 -2.80 -17.39
N THR A 345 -5.42 -1.65 -18.01
CA THR A 345 -4.33 -0.72 -18.34
C THR A 345 -3.83 -0.02 -17.08
N MET A 346 -2.52 -0.01 -16.90
CA MET A 346 -1.87 0.80 -15.87
C MET A 346 -1.51 2.16 -16.45
N VAL A 347 -1.76 3.21 -15.68
CA VAL A 347 -1.35 4.56 -16.02
C VAL A 347 -0.59 5.16 -14.86
N PHE A 348 0.69 5.48 -15.07
CA PHE A 348 1.55 6.17 -14.11
C PHE A 348 1.65 7.63 -14.53
N CYS A 349 0.95 8.52 -13.84
CA CYS A 349 0.82 9.92 -14.22
C CYS A 349 1.52 10.86 -13.25
N LEU A 350 2.27 11.79 -13.80
CA LEU A 350 2.89 12.89 -13.10
C LEU A 350 2.16 14.18 -13.52
N TRP A 351 1.37 14.72 -12.59
CA TRP A 351 0.51 15.88 -12.83
C TRP A 351 1.30 17.17 -12.78
N SER A 352 0.82 18.15 -13.53
CA SER A 352 1.33 19.52 -13.46
C SER A 352 0.29 20.50 -12.95
N GLY A 353 0.74 21.47 -12.18
CA GLY A 353 -0.08 22.60 -11.75
C GLY A 353 -1.05 22.23 -10.65
N GLU A 354 -0.74 21.21 -9.85
CA GLU A 354 -1.48 20.86 -8.63
C GLU A 354 -1.49 22.08 -7.70
N GLU A 355 -0.29 22.63 -7.48
CA GLU A 355 -0.01 23.78 -6.61
C GLU A 355 -0.75 25.05 -7.03
N GLY A 356 -1.10 25.12 -8.32
CA GLY A 356 -1.87 26.19 -8.93
C GLY A 356 -3.38 25.96 -8.95
N GLY A 357 -3.86 24.86 -8.34
CA GLY A 357 -5.25 24.42 -8.29
C GLY A 357 -5.57 23.23 -9.21
N LYS A 358 -4.84 22.10 -9.09
CA LYS A 358 -5.15 20.79 -9.72
C LYS A 358 -5.31 20.82 -11.25
N ARG A 359 -4.59 21.73 -11.91
CA ARG A 359 -4.85 22.07 -13.32
C ARG A 359 -4.59 20.89 -14.26
N GLY A 360 -3.57 20.09 -13.96
CA GLY A 360 -3.15 18.95 -14.73
C GLY A 360 -4.14 17.81 -14.64
N SER A 361 -4.49 17.38 -13.43
CA SER A 361 -5.46 16.31 -13.24
C SER A 361 -6.85 16.71 -13.73
N ASP A 362 -7.27 17.97 -13.58
CA ASP A 362 -8.50 18.50 -14.20
C ASP A 362 -8.44 18.40 -15.72
N PHE A 363 -7.36 18.85 -16.35
CA PHE A 363 -7.22 18.76 -17.80
C PHE A 363 -7.28 17.31 -18.29
N TRP A 364 -6.59 16.40 -17.59
CA TRP A 364 -6.55 15.00 -17.97
C TRP A 364 -7.90 14.32 -17.81
N THR A 365 -8.60 14.55 -16.71
CA THR A 365 -9.92 13.94 -16.46
C THR A 365 -10.99 14.51 -17.39
N ASP A 366 -11.04 15.83 -17.61
CA ASP A 366 -12.09 16.44 -18.42
C ASP A 366 -11.85 16.36 -19.92
N TYR A 367 -10.63 16.55 -20.41
CA TYR A 367 -10.36 16.54 -21.84
C TYR A 367 -9.80 15.19 -22.29
N TRP A 368 -8.70 14.73 -21.68
CA TRP A 368 -8.04 13.52 -22.15
C TRP A 368 -8.91 12.26 -21.96
N VAL A 369 -9.59 12.12 -20.83
CA VAL A 369 -10.49 10.97 -20.61
C VAL A 369 -11.87 11.21 -21.23
N LYS A 370 -12.64 12.19 -20.77
CA LYS A 370 -14.05 12.30 -21.21
C LYS A 370 -14.23 12.71 -22.67
N GLU A 371 -13.36 13.56 -23.22
CA GLU A 371 -13.51 14.07 -24.59
C GLU A 371 -12.74 13.23 -25.60
N ASP A 372 -11.44 13.01 -25.36
CA ASP A 372 -10.54 12.37 -26.32
C ASP A 372 -10.62 10.83 -26.28
N ASN A 373 -10.90 10.23 -25.12
CA ASN A 373 -11.00 8.77 -24.91
C ASN A 373 -12.30 8.36 -24.18
N PRO A 374 -13.49 8.72 -24.69
CA PRO A 374 -14.77 8.55 -24.00
C PRO A 374 -15.16 7.09 -23.71
N GLU A 375 -14.51 6.12 -24.36
CA GLU A 375 -14.65 4.69 -24.10
C GLU A 375 -13.94 4.22 -22.83
N VAL A 376 -13.01 5.01 -22.29
CA VAL A 376 -12.19 4.65 -21.15
C VAL A 376 -12.99 4.75 -19.85
N GLU A 377 -12.94 3.68 -19.05
CA GLU A 377 -13.39 3.65 -17.67
C GLU A 377 -12.16 3.74 -16.75
N VAL A 378 -12.01 4.86 -16.04
CA VAL A 378 -11.01 4.94 -14.96
C VAL A 378 -11.57 4.27 -13.72
N THR A 379 -11.09 3.07 -13.41
CA THR A 379 -11.65 2.22 -12.35
C THR A 379 -11.30 2.73 -10.97
N ASN A 380 -10.07 3.20 -10.79
CA ASN A 380 -9.54 3.67 -9.51
C ASN A 380 -8.37 4.63 -9.74
N TYR A 381 -8.15 5.50 -8.75
CA TYR A 381 -6.98 6.37 -8.69
C TYR A 381 -6.27 6.26 -7.36
N VAL A 382 -4.96 5.99 -7.38
CA VAL A 382 -4.10 6.06 -6.20
C VAL A 382 -3.26 7.33 -6.26
N ASN A 383 -3.47 8.24 -5.31
CA ASN A 383 -2.74 9.51 -5.20
C ASN A 383 -1.61 9.39 -4.17
N LEU A 384 -0.41 9.81 -4.56
CA LEU A 384 0.79 9.82 -3.71
C LEU A 384 1.22 11.28 -3.57
N ASP A 385 0.83 11.91 -2.46
CA ASP A 385 0.99 13.34 -2.27
C ASP A 385 1.29 13.66 -0.82
N MET A 386 2.35 14.45 -0.57
CA MET A 386 2.79 14.83 0.77
C MET A 386 3.03 13.60 1.66
N ALA A 387 3.97 12.75 1.26
CA ALA A 387 4.23 11.45 1.87
C ALA A 387 5.64 11.32 2.48
N GLY A 388 5.77 10.52 3.54
CA GLY A 388 7.07 10.07 4.08
C GLY A 388 7.50 10.63 5.44
N VAL A 389 6.93 11.74 5.92
CA VAL A 389 7.35 12.38 7.20
C VAL A 389 6.38 12.19 8.37
N ASN A 390 5.31 11.41 8.19
CA ASN A 390 4.30 11.17 9.23
C ASN A 390 4.69 10.06 10.22
N TRP A 391 5.02 8.88 9.69
CA TRP A 391 5.22 7.65 10.46
C TRP A 391 6.32 6.83 9.76
N PRO A 392 7.25 6.17 10.47
CA PRO A 392 7.31 5.89 11.92
C PRO A 392 8.02 6.95 12.79
N GLY A 393 8.42 8.09 12.23
CA GLY A 393 9.21 9.13 12.92
C GLY A 393 8.55 9.86 14.10
N GLY A 394 7.43 9.37 14.63
CA GLY A 394 6.82 9.92 15.85
C GLY A 394 5.78 11.03 15.64
N GLY A 395 5.30 11.22 14.42
CA GLY A 395 4.07 11.97 14.11
C GLY A 395 4.08 13.47 14.35
N GLY A 396 5.01 14.06 15.11
CA GLY A 396 4.97 15.49 15.41
C GLY A 396 6.29 16.21 15.15
N ALA A 397 6.20 17.52 14.94
CA ALA A 397 7.36 18.37 14.70
C ALA A 397 8.33 18.35 15.90
N PRO A 398 9.64 18.13 15.69
CA PRO A 398 10.60 18.64 16.66
C PRO A 398 10.31 20.14 16.83
N CYS A 399 10.29 20.68 18.04
CA CYS A 399 10.16 22.13 18.22
C CYS A 399 11.51 22.79 18.53
N GLY A 400 11.61 24.07 18.18
CA GLY A 400 12.85 24.84 18.21
C GLY A 400 13.86 24.42 17.14
N ASN A 401 15.06 25.01 17.18
CA ASN A 401 16.16 24.83 16.20
C ASN A 401 15.82 25.08 14.72
N GLY A 402 14.61 25.51 14.40
CA GLY A 402 14.17 25.73 13.03
C GLY A 402 12.80 25.12 12.73
N HIS A 403 12.36 24.11 13.46
CA HIS A 403 11.24 23.24 13.08
C HIS A 403 9.87 23.65 13.66
N GLY A 404 9.53 24.95 13.70
CA GLY A 404 8.19 25.40 14.15
C GLY A 404 8.13 26.27 15.42
N GLY A 405 9.16 27.08 15.68
CA GLY A 405 9.19 27.92 16.89
C GLY A 405 9.44 27.14 18.18
N GLY A 406 9.75 27.84 19.29
CA GLY A 406 10.10 27.20 20.58
C GLY A 406 11.61 27.11 20.90
N GLU A 407 11.96 26.55 22.06
CA GLU A 407 13.35 26.30 22.48
C GLU A 407 13.92 25.08 21.76
N GLY A 408 15.19 25.11 21.35
CA GLY A 408 15.80 24.02 20.59
C GLY A 408 15.75 22.66 21.27
N GLY A 409 15.31 21.63 20.54
CA GLY A 409 15.31 20.24 20.99
C GLY A 409 14.12 19.88 21.88
N CYS A 410 13.01 20.61 21.76
CA CYS A 410 11.78 20.21 22.42
C CYS A 410 10.98 19.19 21.59
N ASP A 411 10.24 18.34 22.30
CA ASP A 411 9.40 17.30 21.71
C ASP A 411 8.09 17.93 21.15
N PRO A 412 7.40 17.24 20.22
CA PRO A 412 6.18 17.77 19.61
C PRO A 412 5.15 18.23 20.64
N GLN A 413 4.44 19.33 20.37
CA GLN A 413 3.41 19.78 21.29
C GLN A 413 2.22 18.81 21.23
N PRO A 414 1.84 18.20 22.37
CA PRO A 414 0.73 17.24 22.38
C PRO A 414 -0.65 17.91 22.46
N GLU A 415 -0.72 19.24 22.48
CA GLU A 415 -1.97 19.99 22.65
C GLU A 415 -2.70 20.11 21.31
N ILE A 416 -3.90 19.52 21.25
CA ILE A 416 -4.76 19.47 20.06
C ILE A 416 -5.56 20.77 19.96
N ASP A 417 -5.59 21.39 18.78
CA ASP A 417 -6.45 22.54 18.53
C ASP A 417 -7.95 22.17 18.71
N PRO A 418 -8.70 22.90 19.56
CA PRO A 418 -10.13 22.71 19.73
C PRO A 418 -10.97 22.82 18.44
N ASP A 419 -10.44 23.48 17.40
CA ASP A 419 -11.14 23.72 16.13
C ASP A 419 -10.97 22.56 15.12
N GLY A 420 -10.34 21.44 15.52
CA GLY A 420 -10.46 20.15 14.81
C GLY A 420 -9.57 19.96 13.57
N TYR A 421 -8.77 20.96 13.19
CA TYR A 421 -7.75 20.85 12.15
C TYR A 421 -6.36 21.19 12.71
N PRO A 422 -5.33 20.40 12.40
CA PRO A 422 -4.07 20.54 13.10
C PRO A 422 -3.16 21.64 12.61
N LYS A 423 -2.25 22.01 13.52
CA LYS A 423 -1.13 22.91 13.28
C LYS A 423 0.18 22.13 13.12
N ASP A 424 1.19 22.84 12.62
CA ASP A 424 2.58 22.42 12.49
C ASP A 424 3.24 21.96 13.79
N GLU A 425 2.67 22.30 14.96
CA GLU A 425 3.21 21.94 16.27
C GLU A 425 2.67 20.58 16.80
N GLU A 426 1.72 19.92 16.12
CA GLU A 426 0.98 18.74 16.62
C GLU A 426 1.50 17.37 16.11
N VAL A 427 1.23 16.30 16.88
CA VAL A 427 1.46 14.90 16.46
C VAL A 427 0.29 14.38 15.61
N TRP A 428 0.53 14.05 14.34
CA TRP A 428 -0.46 13.53 13.41
C TRP A 428 -0.16 12.16 12.82
N PRO A 429 -1.20 11.31 12.68
CA PRO A 429 -1.06 10.00 12.08
C PRO A 429 -0.75 10.08 10.58
N MET A 430 -0.15 9.02 10.04
CA MET A 430 -0.16 8.79 8.60
C MET A 430 -1.61 8.59 8.13
N ARG A 431 -1.97 9.21 7.01
CA ARG A 431 -3.35 9.19 6.50
C ARG A 431 -3.44 8.38 5.22
N VAL A 432 -4.41 7.48 5.18
CA VAL A 432 -4.93 6.86 3.97
C VAL A 432 -6.36 7.36 3.81
N TYR A 433 -6.55 8.34 2.93
CA TYR A 433 -7.85 8.96 2.72
C TYR A 433 -8.52 8.38 1.47
N ILE A 434 -9.80 8.10 1.56
CA ILE A 434 -10.58 7.44 0.51
C ILE A 434 -11.78 8.30 0.13
N GLY A 435 -12.15 8.31 -1.14
CA GLY A 435 -13.34 9.03 -1.56
C GLY A 435 -13.93 8.53 -2.88
N PRO A 436 -15.10 9.04 -3.28
CA PRO A 436 -15.84 10.11 -2.62
C PRO A 436 -16.63 9.65 -1.39
N SER A 437 -16.88 10.60 -0.48
CA SER A 437 -17.64 10.47 0.77
C SER A 437 -18.73 11.54 0.85
N LEU A 438 -19.97 11.11 1.07
CA LEU A 438 -21.13 12.00 1.20
C LEU A 438 -21.47 12.31 2.65
N ASP A 439 -21.12 11.41 3.57
CA ASP A 439 -21.52 11.45 4.97
C ASP A 439 -20.32 11.12 5.86
N HIS A 440 -20.11 11.88 6.94
CA HIS A 440 -18.99 11.63 7.85
C HIS A 440 -19.24 10.47 8.82
N ASP A 441 -20.50 10.07 9.02
CA ASP A 441 -20.93 9.08 10.00
C ASP A 441 -21.34 7.72 9.39
N VAL A 442 -21.19 7.56 8.07
CA VAL A 442 -21.46 6.32 7.34
C VAL A 442 -20.28 5.97 6.44
N MET A 443 -19.86 4.71 6.46
CA MET A 443 -18.83 4.22 5.54
C MET A 443 -19.39 4.10 4.11
N ASN A 444 -18.97 4.99 3.22
CA ASN A 444 -19.52 5.17 1.87
C ASN A 444 -18.86 4.28 0.81
N GLN A 445 -17.58 3.99 0.94
CA GLN A 445 -16.72 3.17 0.07
C GLN A 445 -16.18 1.96 0.85
N PRO A 446 -17.05 1.09 1.42
CA PRO A 446 -16.63 0.03 2.34
C PRO A 446 -15.67 -0.97 1.70
N GLU A 447 -15.76 -1.20 0.38
CA GLU A 447 -14.84 -2.10 -0.33
C GLU A 447 -13.43 -1.50 -0.44
N MET A 448 -13.29 -0.22 -0.78
CA MET A 448 -11.98 0.42 -0.90
C MET A 448 -11.32 0.64 0.47
N VAL A 449 -12.11 1.05 1.48
CA VAL A 449 -11.66 1.11 2.88
C VAL A 449 -11.25 -0.28 3.36
N GLY A 450 -12.03 -1.29 2.98
CA GLY A 450 -11.73 -2.66 3.29
C GLY A 450 -10.43 -3.15 2.64
N LEU A 451 -10.19 -2.83 1.38
CA LEU A 451 -8.93 -3.17 0.69
C LEU A 451 -7.74 -2.51 1.38
N ALA A 452 -7.83 -1.22 1.71
CA ALA A 452 -6.78 -0.51 2.43
C ALA A 452 -6.46 -1.21 3.75
N MET A 453 -7.47 -1.47 4.58
CA MET A 453 -7.32 -2.17 5.86
C MET A 453 -6.78 -3.60 5.69
N TRP A 454 -7.26 -4.35 4.69
CA TRP A 454 -6.83 -5.72 4.42
C TRP A 454 -5.34 -5.82 4.08
N ILE A 455 -4.83 -4.88 3.28
CA ILE A 455 -3.41 -4.79 2.92
C ILE A 455 -2.59 -4.30 4.13
N GLY A 456 -3.07 -3.25 4.79
CA GLY A 456 -2.41 -2.60 5.93
C GLY A 456 -2.17 -3.56 7.10
N SER A 457 -3.19 -4.35 7.47
CA SER A 457 -3.11 -5.25 8.61
C SER A 457 -2.09 -6.37 8.43
N ASP A 458 -1.85 -6.83 7.20
CA ASP A 458 -1.11 -8.07 6.95
C ASP A 458 0.17 -7.87 6.13
N ALA A 459 0.05 -7.43 4.88
CA ALA A 459 1.21 -7.32 4.00
C ALA A 459 2.15 -6.18 4.43
N ILE A 460 1.57 -5.10 4.94
CA ILE A 460 2.30 -3.94 5.46
C ILE A 460 2.66 -4.11 6.94
N GLY A 461 1.87 -4.92 7.67
CA GLY A 461 2.15 -5.31 9.05
C GLY A 461 1.94 -4.19 10.05
N VAL A 462 0.96 -3.31 9.81
CA VAL A 462 0.63 -2.15 10.67
C VAL A 462 -0.70 -2.31 11.41
N GLU A 463 -1.14 -3.56 11.66
CA GLU A 463 -2.42 -3.85 12.33
C GLU A 463 -2.56 -3.21 13.72
N GLU A 464 -1.45 -3.06 14.46
CA GLU A 464 -1.49 -2.45 15.81
C GLU A 464 -1.51 -0.92 15.77
N GLN A 465 -1.00 -0.32 14.69
CA GLN A 465 -0.87 1.13 14.52
C GLN A 465 -2.06 1.73 13.76
N MET A 466 -2.77 0.92 12.97
CA MET A 466 -3.78 1.35 12.03
C MET A 466 -5.20 1.25 12.61
N SER A 467 -6.02 2.26 12.37
CA SER A 467 -7.45 2.19 12.65
C SER A 467 -8.28 2.93 11.59
N PRO A 468 -9.47 2.42 11.21
CA PRO A 468 -10.36 3.19 10.38
C PRO A 468 -11.03 4.28 11.23
N LEU A 469 -11.20 5.51 10.74
CA LEU A 469 -12.01 6.53 11.40
C LEU A 469 -13.43 6.60 10.79
N LEU A 470 -14.42 6.85 11.64
CA LEU A 470 -15.82 7.04 11.26
C LEU A 470 -16.50 7.97 12.27
N GLY A 471 -17.11 9.06 11.79
CA GLY A 471 -17.72 10.09 12.61
C GLY A 471 -19.05 9.73 13.27
N ALA A 472 -19.35 8.44 13.44
CA ALA A 472 -20.59 7.96 14.02
C ALA A 472 -20.76 8.42 15.48
N GLY A 473 -21.68 9.37 15.70
CA GLY A 473 -21.93 9.94 17.02
C GLY A 473 -21.11 11.18 17.36
N TYR A 474 -20.36 11.71 16.40
CA TYR A 474 -19.57 12.95 16.53
C TYR A 474 -20.08 14.07 15.62
N ASP A 475 -19.71 15.31 15.94
CA ASP A 475 -20.09 16.49 15.16
C ASP A 475 -19.31 16.52 13.83
N ALA A 476 -19.95 16.95 12.75
CA ALA A 476 -19.36 16.98 11.42
C ALA A 476 -18.12 17.89 11.34
N GLU A 477 -17.98 18.88 12.22
CA GLU A 477 -16.84 19.81 12.26
C GLU A 477 -15.61 19.20 12.94
N THR A 478 -15.79 18.30 13.93
CA THR A 478 -14.70 17.80 14.80
C THR A 478 -14.49 16.29 14.75
N TRP A 479 -15.34 15.54 14.03
CA TRP A 479 -15.41 14.08 14.12
C TRP A 479 -14.07 13.35 13.93
N LYS A 480 -13.19 13.85 13.06
CA LYS A 480 -11.89 13.21 12.79
C LYS A 480 -11.04 13.18 14.05
N VAL A 481 -10.97 14.31 14.75
CA VAL A 481 -10.23 14.44 16.02
C VAL A 481 -10.93 13.66 17.13
N ASP A 482 -12.26 13.79 17.24
CA ASP A 482 -13.01 13.13 18.30
C ASP A 482 -12.91 11.59 18.23
N ASP A 483 -13.06 11.00 17.05
CA ASP A 483 -12.96 9.56 16.85
C ASP A 483 -11.51 9.06 16.96
N TRP A 484 -10.53 9.83 16.47
CA TRP A 484 -9.10 9.53 16.67
C TRP A 484 -8.71 9.50 18.15
N LEU A 485 -9.18 10.47 18.94
CA LEU A 485 -8.99 10.49 20.40
C LEU A 485 -9.68 9.32 21.09
N ALA A 486 -10.90 8.97 20.67
CA ALA A 486 -11.65 7.87 21.24
C ALA A 486 -11.00 6.50 20.96
N LYS A 487 -10.21 6.40 19.90
CA LYS A 487 -9.45 5.21 19.50
C LYS A 487 -8.01 5.18 20.02
N ASP A 488 -7.72 6.01 21.02
CA ASP A 488 -6.40 6.09 21.66
C ASP A 488 -5.29 6.51 20.69
N ARG A 489 -5.62 7.43 19.78
CA ARG A 489 -4.67 8.11 18.87
C ARG A 489 -3.84 7.12 18.02
N PRO A 490 -4.49 6.28 17.18
CA PRO A 490 -3.77 5.41 16.27
C PRO A 490 -2.79 6.21 15.40
N GLU A 491 -1.63 5.62 15.12
CA GLU A 491 -0.52 6.26 14.38
C GLU A 491 -0.76 6.27 12.86
N ILE A 492 -1.64 5.40 12.38
CA ILE A 492 -2.09 5.34 10.98
C ILE A 492 -3.62 5.34 10.97
N ILE A 493 -4.22 6.20 10.15
CA ILE A 493 -5.67 6.29 10.02
C ILE A 493 -6.12 6.05 8.59
N VAL A 494 -7.15 5.23 8.44
CA VAL A 494 -7.88 5.04 7.17
C VAL A 494 -9.23 5.71 7.30
N TYR A 495 -9.55 6.68 6.45
CA TYR A 495 -10.84 7.38 6.59
C TYR A 495 -11.32 7.92 5.26
N GLU A 496 -12.60 8.28 5.22
CA GLU A 496 -13.20 8.82 4.02
C GLU A 496 -13.25 10.35 4.04
N ASP A 497 -12.96 10.98 2.91
CA ASP A 497 -12.91 12.43 2.79
C ASP A 497 -13.19 12.91 1.37
N THR A 498 -14.07 13.90 1.23
CA THR A 498 -14.28 14.67 0.00
C THR A 498 -13.53 15.99 -0.03
N THR A 499 -12.99 16.42 1.11
CA THR A 499 -12.40 17.76 1.26
C THR A 499 -10.90 17.82 0.99
N ALA A 500 -10.26 16.68 0.73
CA ALA A 500 -8.84 16.70 0.43
C ALA A 500 -8.59 17.54 -0.85
N ARG A 501 -7.65 18.47 -0.80
CA ARG A 501 -7.50 19.58 -1.77
C ARG A 501 -6.59 19.27 -2.98
N SER A 502 -6.18 18.00 -3.14
CA SER A 502 -5.24 17.49 -4.15
C SER A 502 -5.92 16.87 -5.38
N ASP A 503 -5.11 16.38 -6.32
CA ASP A 503 -5.50 15.85 -7.63
C ASP A 503 -6.61 14.79 -7.56
N HIS A 504 -6.73 14.03 -6.46
CA HIS A 504 -7.80 13.04 -6.25
C HIS A 504 -9.20 13.65 -6.39
N ALA A 505 -9.38 14.92 -6.04
CA ALA A 505 -10.67 15.59 -6.12
C ALA A 505 -11.17 15.62 -7.57
N THR A 506 -10.27 15.82 -8.54
CA THR A 506 -10.64 15.88 -9.96
C THR A 506 -11.13 14.53 -10.48
N PHE A 507 -10.57 13.42 -10.00
CA PHE A 507 -11.05 12.07 -10.35
C PHE A 507 -12.44 11.81 -9.78
N GLN A 508 -12.69 12.22 -8.53
CA GLN A 508 -13.99 12.09 -7.89
C GLN A 508 -15.04 12.98 -8.56
N ASP A 509 -14.74 14.26 -8.74
CA ASP A 509 -15.68 15.28 -9.25
C ASP A 509 -15.97 15.10 -10.74
N ASN A 510 -14.93 14.84 -11.53
CA ASN A 510 -15.07 14.79 -12.98
C ASN A 510 -15.49 13.39 -13.42
N LEU A 511 -14.86 12.32 -12.93
CA LEU A 511 -15.10 10.95 -13.40
C LEU A 511 -16.03 10.13 -12.51
N GLY A 512 -16.27 10.56 -11.26
CA GLY A 512 -16.95 9.73 -10.26
C GLY A 512 -16.10 8.54 -9.82
N THR A 513 -14.79 8.55 -10.06
CA THR A 513 -13.87 7.44 -9.77
C THR A 513 -13.58 7.36 -8.27
N VAL A 514 -13.51 6.15 -7.72
CA VAL A 514 -13.06 5.93 -6.34
C VAL A 514 -11.54 6.17 -6.24
N THR A 515 -11.12 6.87 -5.19
CA THR A 515 -9.71 7.22 -5.01
C THR A 515 -9.19 6.76 -3.66
N MET A 516 -7.92 6.38 -3.61
CA MET A 516 -7.16 6.14 -2.39
C MET A 516 -5.94 7.06 -2.41
N GLY A 517 -5.83 7.96 -1.44
CA GLY A 517 -4.69 8.84 -1.31
C GLY A 517 -3.86 8.51 -0.09
N PHE A 518 -2.54 8.57 -0.27
CA PHE A 518 -1.59 8.47 0.82
C PHE A 518 -1.02 9.85 1.09
N GLY A 519 -1.07 10.26 2.35
CA GLY A 519 -0.34 11.42 2.84
C GLY A 519 -1.19 12.52 3.44
N GLY A 520 -0.50 13.62 3.73
CA GLY A 520 -1.09 14.86 4.16
C GLY A 520 -0.76 15.25 5.61
N LEU A 521 0.29 16.04 5.72
CA LEU A 521 0.43 17.07 6.74
C LEU A 521 0.32 18.43 6.04
N VAL A 522 -0.83 18.72 5.42
CA VAL A 522 -1.11 20.08 4.96
C VAL A 522 -1.05 20.98 6.19
N ASP A 523 -0.06 21.87 6.23
CA ASP A 523 0.30 22.71 7.37
C ASP A 523 0.80 21.99 8.65
N GLY A 524 0.99 20.67 8.62
CA GLY A 524 1.55 19.89 9.74
C GLY A 524 3.07 19.63 9.64
N TYR A 525 3.65 19.79 8.44
CA TYR A 525 5.10 19.80 8.24
C TYR A 525 5.57 21.25 8.12
N TRP A 526 6.49 21.70 8.99
CA TRP A 526 6.91 23.10 9.04
C TRP A 526 7.43 23.64 7.69
N CYS A 527 8.16 22.79 6.97
CA CYS A 527 8.77 23.15 5.70
C CYS A 527 7.84 22.97 4.49
N TYR A 528 6.58 22.59 4.70
CA TYR A 528 5.58 22.55 3.63
C TYR A 528 5.47 23.88 2.88
N HIS A 529 5.70 23.83 1.56
CA HIS A 529 5.80 24.99 0.66
C HIS A 529 6.86 26.03 1.05
N GLN A 530 7.92 25.60 1.75
CA GLN A 530 9.01 26.47 2.18
C GLN A 530 10.33 26.11 1.51
N THR A 531 11.28 27.04 1.53
CA THR A 531 12.64 26.82 0.99
C THR A 531 13.44 25.77 1.77
N CYS A 532 13.04 25.42 2.99
CA CYS A 532 13.61 24.32 3.78
C CYS A 532 13.02 22.94 3.43
N ASP A 533 12.07 22.84 2.49
CA ASP A 533 11.54 21.56 2.00
C ASP A 533 12.61 20.77 1.21
N THR A 534 13.51 20.15 1.97
CA THR A 534 14.71 19.47 1.51
C THR A 534 14.78 18.08 2.11
N ILE A 535 15.54 17.19 1.48
CA ILE A 535 15.68 15.83 1.99
C ILE A 535 16.37 15.77 3.35
N ASP A 536 17.35 16.65 3.59
CA ASP A 536 18.04 16.74 4.88
C ASP A 536 17.06 17.13 6.01
N GLU A 537 16.15 18.06 5.74
CA GLU A 537 15.10 18.44 6.67
C GLU A 537 14.12 17.29 6.93
N MET A 538 13.71 16.54 5.90
CA MET A 538 12.87 15.34 6.09
C MET A 538 13.60 14.27 6.91
N VAL A 539 14.91 14.10 6.72
CA VAL A 539 15.72 13.16 7.50
C VAL A 539 15.77 13.61 8.96
N ASP A 540 16.09 14.87 9.24
CA ASP A 540 16.16 15.37 10.62
C ASP A 540 14.79 15.29 11.31
N TRP A 541 13.72 15.61 10.59
CA TRP A 541 12.34 15.47 11.06
C TRP A 541 12.00 14.04 11.49
N MET A 542 12.51 13.04 10.78
CA MET A 542 12.21 11.63 11.03
C MET A 542 13.13 10.99 12.08
N ASP A 543 14.09 11.72 12.65
CA ASP A 543 15.06 11.16 13.60
C ASP A 543 14.47 11.01 15.02
N THR A 544 14.43 9.77 15.49
CA THR A 544 13.92 9.40 16.83
C THR A 544 15.06 9.04 17.80
N THR A 545 16.32 9.26 17.41
CA THR A 545 17.50 8.93 18.22
C THR A 545 17.52 9.78 19.50
N GLY A 546 17.49 9.11 20.65
CA GLY A 546 17.50 9.78 21.95
C GLY A 546 16.21 10.53 22.30
N LYS A 547 15.13 10.32 21.53
CA LYS A 547 13.78 10.82 21.82
C LYS A 547 13.06 9.89 22.79
N ASP A 548 12.05 10.40 23.48
CA ASP A 548 11.18 9.61 24.37
C ASP A 548 9.94 9.04 23.67
N TYR A 549 9.83 9.26 22.35
CA TYR A 549 8.81 8.75 21.46
C TYR A 549 9.42 8.03 20.24
N GLY A 550 8.63 7.15 19.62
CA GLY A 550 9.05 6.32 18.48
C GLY A 550 10.09 5.25 18.87
N GLU A 551 10.35 4.31 17.95
CA GLU A 551 11.50 3.41 18.10
C GLU A 551 12.81 4.17 17.85
N GLU A 552 13.86 3.92 18.64
CA GLU A 552 15.16 4.58 18.46
C GLU A 552 15.82 4.21 17.12
N ARG A 553 15.76 5.12 16.15
CA ARG A 553 16.24 4.96 14.78
C ARG A 553 16.74 6.31 14.25
N SER A 554 17.74 6.26 13.39
CA SER A 554 18.19 7.43 12.64
C SER A 554 17.11 7.91 11.66
N GLY A 555 17.12 9.21 11.40
CA GLY A 555 16.16 9.85 10.49
C GLY A 555 16.07 9.21 9.10
N THR A 556 17.20 8.88 8.50
CA THR A 556 17.24 8.19 7.20
C THR A 556 16.57 6.83 7.25
N SER A 557 16.75 6.06 8.34
CA SER A 557 16.11 4.75 8.45
C SER A 557 14.61 4.87 8.56
N ASN A 558 14.11 5.86 9.32
CA ASN A 558 12.67 6.07 9.49
C ASN A 558 12.02 6.62 8.22
N LEU A 559 12.66 7.58 7.55
CA LEU A 559 12.17 8.10 6.28
C LEU A 559 12.09 7.00 5.22
N VAL A 560 13.14 6.17 5.09
CA VAL A 560 13.13 5.02 4.16
C VAL A 560 12.03 4.01 4.52
N ASP A 561 11.78 3.77 5.81
CA ASP A 561 10.70 2.89 6.28
C ASP A 561 9.30 3.45 5.92
N ALA A 562 9.11 4.75 6.07
CA ALA A 562 7.88 5.45 5.69
C ALA A 562 7.60 5.34 4.18
N LEU A 563 8.62 5.64 3.36
CA LEU A 563 8.54 5.54 1.91
C LEU A 563 8.25 4.10 1.48
N ASP A 564 8.89 3.11 2.12
CA ASP A 564 8.68 1.68 1.86
C ASP A 564 7.25 1.25 2.16
N THR A 565 6.71 1.68 3.29
CA THR A 565 5.34 1.38 3.75
C THR A 565 4.31 1.82 2.72
N ILE A 566 4.39 3.07 2.28
CA ILE A 566 3.42 3.65 1.33
C ILE A 566 3.57 3.02 -0.07
N THR A 567 4.81 2.83 -0.53
CA THR A 567 5.09 2.26 -1.87
C THR A 567 4.60 0.82 -1.97
N TRP A 568 4.81 0.00 -0.93
CA TRP A 568 4.28 -1.36 -0.89
C TRP A 568 2.77 -1.40 -0.82
N TRP A 569 2.14 -0.49 -0.06
CA TRP A 569 0.69 -0.42 0.04
C TRP A 569 0.06 -0.11 -1.32
N ALA A 570 0.59 0.89 -2.04
CA ALA A 570 0.18 1.21 -3.40
C ALA A 570 0.40 0.03 -4.37
N THR A 571 1.52 -0.68 -4.24
CA THR A 571 1.84 -1.87 -5.08
C THR A 571 0.90 -3.05 -4.83
N TYR A 572 0.52 -3.32 -3.57
CA TYR A 572 -0.48 -4.34 -3.28
C TYR A 572 -1.86 -3.93 -3.79
N SER A 573 -2.26 -2.67 -3.60
CA SER A 573 -3.51 -2.13 -4.14
C SER A 573 -3.57 -2.33 -5.65
N PHE A 574 -2.45 -2.13 -6.36
CA PHE A 574 -2.34 -2.40 -7.79
C PHE A 574 -2.74 -3.84 -8.15
N PHE A 575 -2.09 -4.84 -7.55
CA PHE A 575 -2.35 -6.24 -7.89
C PHE A 575 -3.78 -6.67 -7.55
N HIS A 576 -4.32 -6.21 -6.42
CA HIS A 576 -5.70 -6.49 -6.05
C HIS A 576 -6.70 -5.86 -7.04
N LEU A 577 -6.48 -4.60 -7.42
CA LEU A 577 -7.37 -3.85 -8.31
C LEU A 577 -7.27 -4.31 -9.78
N ASP A 578 -6.14 -4.89 -10.21
CA ASP A 578 -6.04 -5.50 -11.55
C ASP A 578 -6.98 -6.71 -11.67
N GLU A 579 -7.00 -7.57 -10.67
CA GLU A 579 -7.86 -8.75 -10.69
C GLU A 579 -9.33 -8.38 -10.44
N GLN A 580 -9.59 -7.55 -9.42
CA GLN A 580 -10.93 -7.13 -9.03
C GLN A 580 -10.98 -5.62 -8.82
N PRO A 581 -11.26 -4.84 -9.87
CA PRO A 581 -11.42 -3.39 -9.75
C PRO A 581 -12.57 -3.06 -8.79
N ILE A 582 -12.29 -2.21 -7.80
CA ILE A 582 -13.30 -1.63 -6.91
C ILE A 582 -13.80 -0.35 -7.55
N ARG A 583 -15.12 -0.22 -7.67
CA ARG A 583 -15.78 0.98 -8.22
C ARG A 583 -16.28 1.86 -7.09
N ASN A 584 -16.54 3.12 -7.44
CA ASN A 584 -17.29 4.00 -6.56
C ASN A 584 -18.67 3.35 -6.26
N ALA A 585 -18.97 3.15 -4.98
CA ALA A 585 -20.18 2.49 -4.52
C ALA A 585 -21.49 3.21 -4.93
N TYR A 586 -21.39 4.46 -5.41
CA TYR A 586 -22.53 5.24 -5.89
C TYR A 586 -22.78 5.14 -7.40
N LEU A 587 -21.89 4.51 -8.17
CA LEU A 587 -22.00 4.40 -9.63
C LEU A 587 -22.59 3.07 -10.12
#